data_AF-A0A2P6WBC3-F1
#
_entry.id   AF-A0A2P6WBC3-F1
#
_cell.length_a   1.000
_cell.length_b   1.000
_cell.length_c   1.000
_cell.angle_alpha   90.00
_cell.angle_beta   90.00
_cell.angle_gamma   90.00
#
_symmetry.space_group_name_H-M   'P 1'
#
loop_
_entity.id
_entity.type
_entity.pdbx_description
1 polymer ?
#
loop_
_entity_poly.entity_id
_entity_poly.type
_entity_poly.pdbx_seq_one_letter_code
_entity_poly.pdbx_strand_id
1 'polypeptide(L)'
;NSEKEMGIDRKQFIEEAEERLEEIQEGLYNELEKYLEENIREAESKQEILATVGKNRGYVKTRWCGKEKCEEEIKEEVSAEIVVLPFREDSEPASIQASDEQIDGECAVCGENAERWAYFAKNY
;
A
#
# COMPACT_ATOMS: atom_id res chain seq x y z
N ASN A 1 -29.92 43.61 -16.11
CA ASN A 1 -29.20 42.38 -16.49
C ASN A 1 -29.62 41.30 -15.52
N SER A 2 -30.43 40.38 -16.01
CA SER A 2 -31.11 39.35 -15.21
C SER A 2 -30.11 38.39 -14.60
N GLU A 3 -30.08 38.32 -13.27
CA GLU A 3 -29.68 37.09 -12.60
C GLU A 3 -30.66 36.01 -13.05
N LYS A 4 -30.16 35.06 -13.82
CA LYS A 4 -30.94 33.95 -14.34
C LYS A 4 -31.13 33.00 -13.15
N GLU A 5 -32.35 32.92 -12.60
CA GLU A 5 -32.68 31.85 -11.65
C GLU A 5 -32.44 30.51 -12.35
N MET A 6 -31.34 29.85 -12.00
CA MET A 6 -31.08 28.47 -12.39
C MET A 6 -31.74 27.56 -11.37
N GLY A 7 -33.07 27.47 -11.43
CA GLY A 7 -33.79 26.39 -10.79
C GLY A 7 -33.64 25.15 -11.65
N ILE A 8 -32.99 24.11 -11.12
CA ILE A 8 -33.07 22.77 -11.70
C ILE A 8 -34.17 21.98 -11.00
N ASP A 9 -34.78 21.03 -11.70
CA ASP A 9 -35.79 20.18 -11.10
C ASP A 9 -35.20 19.37 -9.94
N ARG A 10 -35.99 19.12 -8.88
CA ARG A 10 -35.49 18.39 -7.70
C ARG A 10 -34.95 17.01 -8.07
N LYS A 11 -35.58 16.31 -9.01
CA LYS A 11 -35.12 15.00 -9.46
C LYS A 11 -33.79 15.14 -10.21
N GLN A 12 -33.70 16.12 -11.09
CA GLN A 12 -32.46 16.44 -11.81
C GLN A 12 -31.31 16.79 -10.84
N PHE A 13 -31.58 17.59 -9.79
CA PHE A 13 -30.58 17.90 -8.76
C PHE A 13 -30.07 16.65 -8.05
N ILE A 14 -30.96 15.72 -7.69
CA ILE A 14 -30.57 14.49 -7.00
C ILE A 14 -29.70 13.62 -7.92
N GLU A 15 -30.11 13.42 -9.17
CA GLU A 15 -29.34 12.64 -10.16
C GLU A 15 -27.96 13.26 -10.40
N GLU A 16 -27.87 14.58 -10.60
CA GLU A 16 -26.59 15.26 -10.79
C GLU A 16 -25.72 15.22 -9.52
N ALA A 17 -26.31 15.29 -8.33
CA ALA A 17 -25.55 15.19 -7.08
C ALA A 17 -24.99 13.77 -6.87
N GLU A 18 -25.77 12.73 -7.18
CA GLU A 18 -25.32 11.34 -7.11
C GLU A 18 -24.17 11.09 -8.09
N GLU A 19 -24.32 11.49 -9.36
CA GLU A 19 -23.27 11.38 -10.38
C GLU A 19 -21.98 12.10 -9.94
N ARG A 20 -22.09 13.32 -9.40
CA ARG A 20 -20.92 14.08 -8.94
C ARG A 20 -20.23 13.43 -7.75
N LEU A 21 -20.98 12.83 -6.83
CA LEU A 21 -20.38 12.13 -5.70
C LEU A 21 -19.63 10.86 -6.15
N GLU A 22 -20.19 10.13 -7.11
CA GLU A 22 -19.54 8.97 -7.72
C GLU A 22 -18.24 9.38 -8.43
N GLU A 23 -18.28 10.42 -9.27
CA GLU A 23 -17.09 10.94 -9.95
C GLU A 23 -15.99 11.40 -8.96
N ILE A 24 -16.37 12.08 -7.88
CA ILE A 24 -15.42 12.51 -6.84
C ILE A 24 -14.79 11.29 -6.16
N GLN A 25 -15.60 10.28 -5.81
CA GLN A 25 -15.11 9.08 -5.15
C GLN A 25 -14.16 8.31 -6.06
N GLU A 26 -14.53 8.09 -7.33
CA GLU A 26 -13.68 7.42 -8.31
C GLU A 26 -12.39 8.20 -8.56
N GLY A 27 -12.46 9.52 -8.70
CA GLY A 27 -11.29 10.39 -8.87
C GLY A 27 -10.30 10.25 -7.72
N LEU A 28 -10.79 10.35 -6.47
CA LEU A 28 -9.96 10.19 -5.27
C LEU A 28 -9.38 8.78 -5.16
N TYR A 29 -10.19 7.75 -5.44
CA TYR A 29 -9.72 6.36 -5.40
C TYR A 29 -8.56 6.15 -6.39
N ASN A 30 -8.75 6.53 -7.65
CA ASN A 30 -7.75 6.35 -8.71
C ASN A 30 -6.46 7.14 -8.46
N GLU A 31 -6.56 8.32 -7.85
CA GLU A 31 -5.39 9.11 -7.44
C GLU A 31 -4.64 8.42 -6.30
N LEU A 32 -5.36 7.98 -5.27
CA LEU A 32 -4.77 7.33 -4.10
C LEU A 32 -4.19 5.94 -4.41
N GLU A 33 -4.79 5.21 -5.33
CA GLU A 33 -4.28 3.92 -5.81
C GLU A 33 -2.90 4.09 -6.44
N LYS A 34 -2.76 5.04 -7.38
CA LYS A 34 -1.46 5.38 -7.98
C LYS A 34 -0.45 5.89 -6.95
N TYR A 35 -0.91 6.76 -6.05
CA TYR A 35 -0.05 7.27 -4.97
C TYR A 35 0.45 6.13 -4.07
N LEU A 36 -0.39 5.15 -3.77
CA LEU A 36 -0.01 3.97 -2.99
C LEU A 36 1.04 3.13 -3.73
N GLU A 37 0.79 2.80 -4.99
CA GLU A 37 1.73 2.03 -5.83
C GLU A 37 3.10 2.69 -5.91
N GLU A 38 3.15 4.01 -6.17
CA GLU A 38 4.40 4.79 -6.24
C GLU A 38 5.14 4.88 -4.89
N ASN A 39 4.45 4.64 -3.77
CA ASN A 39 5.00 4.67 -2.42
C ASN A 39 5.27 3.28 -1.82
N ILE A 40 5.00 2.21 -2.56
CA ILE A 40 5.51 0.88 -2.27
C ILE A 40 6.85 0.72 -3.00
N ARG A 41 7.92 0.45 -2.26
CA ARG A 41 9.27 0.28 -2.82
C ARG A 41 9.80 -1.10 -2.48
N GLU A 42 10.41 -1.77 -3.44
CA GLU A 42 11.02 -3.07 -3.20
C GLU A 42 12.45 -2.92 -2.66
N ALA A 43 12.84 -3.82 -1.77
CA ALA A 43 14.20 -3.92 -1.24
C ALA A 43 14.62 -5.40 -1.15
N GLU A 44 15.87 -5.69 -1.52
CA GLU A 44 16.44 -7.04 -1.53
C GLU A 44 17.46 -7.26 -0.40
N SER A 45 17.81 -6.20 0.35
CA SER A 45 18.73 -6.30 1.48
C SER A 45 18.32 -5.44 2.67
N LYS A 46 18.82 -5.82 3.85
CA LYS A 46 18.66 -5.06 5.09
C LYS A 46 19.06 -3.60 4.89
N GLN A 47 20.21 -3.36 4.26
CA GLN A 47 20.72 -2.01 4.03
C GLN A 47 19.77 -1.17 3.17
N GLU A 48 19.14 -1.77 2.15
CA GLU A 48 18.13 -1.09 1.32
C GLU A 48 16.85 -0.79 2.08
N ILE A 49 16.39 -1.70 2.95
CA ILE A 49 15.25 -1.48 3.83
C ILE A 49 15.52 -0.25 4.71
N LEU A 50 16.65 -0.24 5.43
CA LEU A 50 17.01 0.86 6.34
C LEU A 50 17.16 2.19 5.60
N ALA A 51 17.82 2.18 4.44
CA ALA A 51 18.02 3.38 3.62
C ALA A 51 16.69 3.95 3.09
N THR A 52 15.74 3.07 2.75
CA THR A 52 14.46 3.47 2.16
C THR A 52 13.49 3.97 3.23
N VAL A 53 13.29 3.21 4.31
CA VAL A 53 12.39 3.59 5.41
C VAL A 53 12.90 4.81 6.19
N GLY A 54 14.22 4.99 6.26
CA GLY A 54 14.83 6.16 6.89
C GLY A 54 14.57 7.47 6.15
N LYS A 55 14.54 7.44 4.81
CA LYS A 55 14.49 8.63 3.96
C LYS A 55 13.09 8.95 3.43
N ASN A 56 12.31 7.93 3.12
CA ASN A 56 11.04 8.06 2.43
C ASN A 56 9.89 7.61 3.32
N ARG A 57 8.74 8.26 3.18
CA ARG A 57 7.46 7.73 3.68
C ARG A 57 6.93 6.69 2.71
N GLY A 58 6.05 5.81 3.20
CA GLY A 58 5.47 4.71 2.42
C GLY A 58 5.91 3.35 2.93
N TYR A 59 5.80 2.34 2.08
CA TYR A 59 6.04 0.94 2.42
C TYR A 59 7.30 0.43 1.73
N VAL A 60 7.99 -0.48 2.39
CA VAL A 60 9.07 -1.27 1.79
C VAL A 60 8.65 -2.73 1.72
N LYS A 61 8.37 -3.20 0.50
CA LYS A 61 8.06 -4.61 0.21
C LYS A 61 9.38 -5.38 0.11
N THR A 62 9.49 -6.49 0.82
CA THR A 62 10.70 -7.31 0.81
C THR A 62 10.41 -8.77 1.09
N ARG A 63 11.34 -9.65 0.72
CA ARG A 63 11.29 -11.07 1.03
C ARG A 63 11.65 -11.31 2.49
N TRP A 64 10.82 -12.05 3.19
CA TRP A 64 10.94 -12.28 4.63
C TRP A 64 10.84 -13.76 4.99
N CYS A 65 11.69 -14.19 5.93
CA CYS A 65 11.80 -15.58 6.36
C CYS A 65 10.72 -16.02 7.37
N GLY A 66 9.78 -15.15 7.75
CA GLY A 66 8.73 -15.49 8.71
C GLY A 66 9.14 -15.41 10.19
N LYS A 67 10.41 -15.14 10.49
CA LYS A 67 10.94 -15.11 11.86
C LYS A 67 10.82 -13.72 12.47
N GLU A 68 10.19 -13.64 13.64
CA GLU A 68 10.04 -12.42 14.45
C GLU A 68 11.38 -11.68 14.66
N LYS A 69 12.47 -12.42 14.91
CA LYS A 69 13.82 -11.83 15.04
C LYS A 69 14.19 -10.90 13.87
N CYS A 70 13.85 -11.25 12.64
CA CYS A 70 14.17 -10.41 11.48
C CYS A 70 13.34 -9.13 11.42
N GLU A 71 12.13 -9.15 11.98
CA GLU A 71 11.32 -7.93 12.15
C GLU A 71 11.89 -7.06 13.28
N GLU A 72 12.22 -7.67 14.43
CA GLU A 72 12.81 -6.98 15.58
C GLU A 72 14.09 -6.23 15.18
N GLU A 73 14.97 -6.86 14.40
CA GLU A 73 16.20 -6.22 13.90
C GLU A 73 15.92 -4.93 13.12
N ILE A 74 14.89 -4.90 12.27
CA ILE A 74 14.53 -3.69 11.52
C ILE A 74 13.91 -2.64 12.46
N LYS A 75 13.07 -3.08 13.41
CA LYS A 75 12.41 -2.21 14.38
C LYS A 75 13.40 -1.49 15.28
N GLU A 76 14.41 -2.20 15.77
CA GLU A 76 15.46 -1.62 16.61
C GLU A 76 16.31 -0.58 15.86
N GLU A 77 16.56 -0.80 14.57
CA GLU A 77 17.47 0.06 13.79
C GLU A 77 16.79 1.31 13.21
N VAL A 78 15.53 1.23 12.75
CA VAL A 78 14.83 2.34 12.06
C VAL A 78 13.41 2.62 12.55
N SER A 79 12.99 1.98 13.66
CA SER A 79 11.63 2.11 14.21
C SER A 79 10.55 1.81 13.16
N ALA A 80 10.82 0.81 12.32
CA ALA A 80 9.90 0.31 11.33
C ALA A 80 9.55 -1.15 11.63
N GLU A 81 8.29 -1.51 11.46
CA GLU A 81 7.79 -2.86 11.72
C GLU A 81 6.99 -3.37 10.53
N ILE A 82 6.68 -4.67 10.54
CA ILE A 82 5.87 -5.26 9.49
C ILE A 82 4.42 -4.82 9.71
N VAL A 83 3.90 -4.00 8.81
CA VAL A 83 2.52 -3.47 8.90
C VAL A 83 1.55 -4.27 8.05
N VAL A 84 2.05 -5.00 7.05
CA VAL A 84 1.26 -5.90 6.22
C VAL A 84 2.07 -7.16 5.93
N LEU A 85 1.50 -8.30 6.30
CA LEU A 85 1.82 -9.60 5.71
C LEU A 85 0.70 -9.91 4.73
N PRO A 86 1.00 -9.90 3.43
CA PRO A 86 -0.03 -10.07 2.45
C PRO A 86 -0.46 -11.55 2.44
N PHE A 87 -1.73 -11.80 2.13
CA PHE A 87 -2.35 -13.12 2.33
C PHE A 87 -1.69 -14.17 1.43
N ARG A 88 -1.79 -15.45 1.81
CA ARG A 88 -1.30 -16.52 0.94
C ARG A 88 -2.27 -16.65 -0.25
N GLU A 89 -1.79 -17.15 -1.39
CA GLU A 89 -2.57 -17.26 -2.65
C GLU A 89 -3.95 -17.95 -2.48
N ASP A 90 -4.13 -18.76 -1.44
CA ASP A 90 -5.38 -19.43 -1.09
C ASP A 90 -6.35 -18.59 -0.23
N SER A 91 -6.03 -17.32 0.05
CA SER A 91 -6.82 -16.41 0.89
C SER A 91 -7.12 -15.08 0.18
N GLU A 92 -8.36 -14.87 -0.27
CA GLU A 92 -8.84 -13.57 -0.79
C GLU A 92 -9.02 -12.52 0.34
N PRO A 93 -8.91 -11.18 0.08
CA PRO A 93 -9.00 -10.50 -1.21
C PRO A 93 -7.72 -9.81 -1.73
N ALA A 94 -7.63 -9.84 -3.06
CA ALA A 94 -6.53 -9.42 -3.93
C ALA A 94 -6.55 -7.91 -4.24
N SER A 95 -6.16 -7.06 -3.30
CA SER A 95 -6.01 -5.62 -3.58
C SER A 95 -4.58 -5.08 -3.44
N ILE A 96 -3.64 -5.87 -2.89
CA ILE A 96 -2.21 -5.48 -2.79
C ILE A 96 -1.27 -6.57 -3.34
N GLN A 97 -1.83 -7.64 -3.92
CA GLN A 97 -1.06 -8.78 -4.44
C GLN A 97 -1.55 -9.16 -5.83
N ALA A 98 -0.61 -9.35 -6.76
CA ALA A 98 -0.83 -10.30 -7.84
C ALA A 98 -0.94 -11.69 -7.19
N SER A 99 -2.02 -12.41 -7.48
CA SER A 99 -2.33 -13.74 -6.93
C SER A 99 -1.29 -14.82 -7.23
N ASP A 100 -0.27 -14.49 -8.04
CA ASP A 100 0.66 -15.45 -8.65
C ASP A 100 2.14 -15.11 -8.35
N GLU A 101 2.42 -14.17 -7.43
CA GLU A 101 3.80 -13.79 -7.10
C GLU A 101 4.51 -14.88 -6.27
N GLN A 102 5.17 -15.78 -7.00
CA GLN A 102 6.01 -16.84 -6.42
C GLN A 102 7.13 -16.22 -5.58
N ILE A 103 7.20 -16.59 -4.30
CA ILE A 103 8.30 -16.17 -3.42
C ILE A 103 9.49 -17.08 -3.69
N ASP A 104 10.41 -16.61 -4.52
CA ASP A 104 11.73 -17.23 -4.73
C ASP A 104 12.83 -16.32 -4.19
N GLY A 105 13.86 -16.93 -3.61
CA GLY A 105 15.05 -16.25 -3.08
C GLY A 105 15.13 -16.13 -1.55
N GLU A 106 16.11 -15.34 -1.13
CA GLU A 106 16.52 -15.20 0.27
C GLU A 106 15.81 -14.03 0.96
N CYS A 107 15.68 -14.13 2.27
CA CYS A 107 15.20 -13.08 3.14
C CYS A 107 16.21 -11.92 3.13
N ALA A 108 15.71 -10.71 2.86
CA ALA A 108 16.55 -9.53 2.79
C ALA A 108 17.29 -9.21 4.11
N VAL A 109 16.80 -9.71 5.25
CA VAL A 109 17.39 -9.43 6.57
C VAL A 109 18.49 -10.43 6.92
N CYS A 110 18.22 -11.73 6.88
CA CYS A 110 19.13 -12.76 7.36
C CYS A 110 19.78 -13.63 6.26
N GLY A 111 19.33 -13.54 5.01
CA GLY A 111 19.83 -14.37 3.91
C GLY A 111 19.33 -15.82 3.90
N GLU A 112 18.51 -16.24 4.86
CA GLU A 112 17.86 -17.56 4.80
C GLU A 112 16.71 -17.57 3.78
N ASN A 113 16.21 -18.74 3.38
CA ASN A 113 15.09 -18.82 2.45
C ASN A 113 13.88 -17.99 2.89
N ALA A 114 13.33 -17.21 1.97
CA ALA A 114 12.14 -16.44 2.22
C ALA A 114 10.89 -17.33 2.21
N GLU A 115 9.96 -17.05 3.11
CA GLU A 115 8.68 -17.76 3.19
C GLU A 115 7.53 -16.89 2.66
N ARG A 116 7.65 -15.56 2.77
CA ARG A 116 6.60 -14.59 2.46
C ARG A 116 7.17 -13.25 2.00
N TRP A 117 6.36 -12.48 1.28
CA TRP A 117 6.56 -11.03 1.21
C TRP A 117 6.16 -10.38 2.53
N ALA A 118 6.83 -9.30 2.90
CA ALA A 118 6.49 -8.46 4.04
C ALA A 118 6.63 -6.98 3.66
N TYR A 119 5.76 -6.14 4.22
CA TYR A 119 5.78 -4.70 4.00
C TYR A 119 6.17 -4.01 5.31
N PHE A 120 7.35 -3.40 5.32
CA PHE A 120 7.83 -2.59 6.44
C PHE A 120 7.40 -1.13 6.27
N ALA A 121 6.98 -0.50 7.36
CA ALA A 121 6.76 0.95 7.42
C ALA A 121 7.02 1.49 8.84
N LYS A 122 7.22 2.81 8.95
CA LYS A 122 7.21 3.48 10.25
C LYS A 122 5.76 3.61 10.74
N ASN A 123 5.51 3.17 11.97
CA ASN A 123 4.23 3.39 12.63
C ASN A 123 4.21 4.73 13.39
N TYR A 124 3.00 5.32 13.48
CA TYR A 124 2.73 6.66 14.02
C TYR A 124 2.20 6.62 15.44
#